data_AF-A0A6J4M7L7-F1
#
_entry.id   AF-A0A6J4M7L7-F1
#
_cell.length_a   1.000
_cell.length_b   1.000
_cell.length_c   1.000
_cell.angle_alpha   90.00
_cell.angle_beta   90.00
_cell.angle_gamma   90.00
#
_symmetry.space_group_name_H-M   'P 1'
#
loop_
_entity.id
_entity.type
_entity.pdbx_description
1 polymer ?
#
loop_
_entity_poly.entity_id
_entity_poly.type
_entity_poly.pdbx_seq_one_letter_code
_entity_poly.pdbx_strand_id
1 'polypeptide(L)'
;MRVVAWVLLSLMPAVVFRGVWAAVQRWSAGDGWRRREEPVAERSLETLVADLRRLEDEFRRTEQAEVPYRGARLKALSLAYDDTLRTCCRLLDLPEPDRPPWTPVTRLQIEAELARAGLDW
;
A
#
# COMPACT_ATOMS: atom_id res chain seq x y z
N MET A 1 44.93 20.69 -7.99
CA MET A 1 43.66 20.89 -8.75
C MET A 1 43.19 19.67 -9.53
N ARG A 2 44.08 18.84 -10.14
CA ARG A 2 43.66 17.65 -10.92
C ARG A 2 42.96 16.55 -10.11
N VAL A 3 43.37 16.31 -8.86
CA VAL A 3 42.78 15.26 -7.99
C VAL A 3 41.32 15.55 -7.65
N VAL A 4 40.98 16.83 -7.42
CA VAL A 4 39.60 17.27 -7.14
C VAL A 4 38.68 17.02 -8.34
N ALA A 5 39.18 17.20 -9.57
CA ALA A 5 38.44 16.92 -10.79
C ALA A 5 38.12 15.42 -10.95
N TRP A 6 39.04 14.53 -10.59
CA TRP A 6 38.81 13.08 -10.63
C TRP A 6 37.87 12.59 -9.53
N VAL A 7 37.96 13.15 -8.33
CA VAL A 7 37.03 12.84 -7.23
C VAL A 7 35.60 13.27 -7.58
N LEU A 8 35.43 14.48 -8.12
CA LEU A 8 34.14 14.98 -8.62
C LEU A 8 33.59 14.12 -9.76
N LEU A 9 34.43 13.72 -10.71
CA LEU A 9 34.05 12.86 -11.82
C LEU A 9 33.62 11.46 -11.35
N SER A 10 34.23 10.94 -10.28
CA SER A 10 33.90 9.61 -9.72
C SER A 10 32.61 9.59 -8.88
N LEU A 11 32.23 10.73 -8.28
CA LEU A 11 31.01 10.84 -7.47
C LEU A 11 29.77 11.16 -8.31
N MET A 12 29.97 11.72 -9.50
CA MET A 12 28.91 12.08 -10.45
C MET A 12 27.94 10.93 -10.75
N PRO A 13 28.38 9.69 -11.03
CA PRO A 13 27.48 8.56 -11.27
C PRO A 13 26.61 8.22 -10.07
N ALA A 14 27.17 8.28 -8.85
CA ALA A 14 26.43 7.96 -7.62
C ALA A 14 25.35 9.01 -7.31
N VAL A 15 25.65 10.29 -7.56
CA VAL A 15 24.69 11.39 -7.38
C VAL A 15 23.58 11.32 -8.42
N VAL A 16 23.92 11.09 -9.70
CA VAL A 16 22.93 10.91 -10.77
C VAL A 16 22.06 9.69 -10.49
N PHE A 17 22.65 8.56 -10.08
CA PHE A 17 21.90 7.35 -9.73
C PHE A 17 20.94 7.59 -8.54
N ARG A 18 21.40 8.28 -7.48
CA ARG A 18 20.51 8.68 -6.37
C ARG A 18 19.39 9.61 -6.83
N GLY A 19 19.70 10.57 -7.71
CA GLY A 19 18.74 11.51 -8.26
C GLY A 19 17.66 10.81 -9.08
N VAL A 20 18.06 9.92 -9.99
CA VAL A 20 17.16 9.09 -10.80
C VAL A 20 16.34 8.16 -9.92
N TRP A 21 16.95 7.49 -8.94
CA TRP A 21 16.23 6.62 -8.01
C TRP A 21 15.19 7.39 -7.18
N ALA A 22 15.54 8.57 -6.66
CA ALA A 22 14.59 9.43 -5.93
C ALA A 22 13.48 9.95 -6.84
N ALA A 23 13.78 10.28 -8.09
CA ALA A 23 12.78 10.68 -9.08
C ALA A 23 11.82 9.53 -9.43
N VAL A 24 12.33 8.32 -9.62
CA VAL A 24 11.52 7.11 -9.85
C VAL A 24 10.65 6.81 -8.62
N GLN A 25 11.18 6.94 -7.41
CA GLN A 25 10.36 6.78 -6.20
C GLN A 25 9.28 7.84 -6.11
N ARG A 26 9.60 9.11 -6.41
CA ARG A 26 8.64 10.21 -6.39
C ARG A 26 7.58 10.09 -7.49
N TRP A 27 7.95 9.58 -8.67
CA TRP A 27 7.01 9.28 -9.75
C TRP A 27 6.18 8.05 -9.44
N SER A 28 6.74 6.98 -8.88
CA SER A 28 5.95 5.83 -8.42
C SER A 28 5.02 6.15 -7.24
N ALA A 29 5.37 7.15 -6.43
CA ALA A 29 4.52 7.68 -5.38
C ALA A 29 3.47 8.67 -5.90
N GLY A 30 3.78 9.39 -6.98
CA GLY A 30 2.89 10.37 -7.64
C GLY A 30 1.93 9.76 -8.67
N ASP A 31 2.35 8.69 -9.32
CA ASP A 31 1.55 7.75 -10.14
C ASP A 31 0.85 6.72 -9.24
N GLY A 32 0.45 7.16 -8.04
CA GLY A 32 -0.82 6.75 -7.47
C GLY A 32 -1.92 7.21 -8.41
N TRP A 33 -1.99 6.55 -9.57
CA TRP A 33 -3.11 6.45 -10.50
C TRP A 33 -4.35 6.88 -9.75
N ARG A 34 -4.80 8.13 -10.01
CA ARG A 34 -5.96 8.78 -9.36
C ARG A 34 -6.76 7.71 -8.67
N ARG A 35 -6.53 7.51 -7.37
CA ARG A 35 -7.21 6.46 -6.60
C ARG A 35 -8.66 6.85 -6.79
N ARG A 36 -9.32 6.18 -7.74
CA ARG A 36 -10.66 6.54 -8.14
C ARG A 36 -11.37 6.19 -6.86
N GLU A 37 -11.75 7.22 -6.11
CA GLU A 37 -12.83 7.08 -5.17
C GLU A 37 -13.98 6.63 -6.05
N GLU A 38 -14.05 5.31 -6.28
CA GLU A 38 -15.28 4.70 -6.74
C GLU A 38 -16.31 5.22 -5.76
N PRO A 39 -17.40 5.82 -6.25
CA PRO A 39 -18.43 6.31 -5.38
C PRO A 39 -18.80 5.16 -4.45
N VAL A 40 -18.51 5.33 -3.16
CA VAL A 40 -18.78 4.34 -2.10
C VAL A 40 -20.23 3.85 -2.14
N ALA A 41 -21.11 4.65 -2.76
CA ALA A 41 -22.51 4.35 -3.04
C ALA A 41 -22.78 3.08 -3.87
N GLU A 42 -21.79 2.48 -4.55
CA GLU A 42 -22.04 1.33 -5.44
C GLU A 42 -21.53 -0.03 -4.92
N ARG A 43 -20.67 -0.05 -3.89
CA ARG A 43 -20.19 -1.33 -3.32
C ARG A 43 -20.95 -1.68 -2.05
N SER A 44 -21.54 -2.87 -2.05
CA SER A 44 -22.16 -3.43 -0.85
C SER A 44 -21.11 -3.90 0.15
N LEU A 45 -21.47 -3.91 1.43
CA LEU A 45 -20.59 -4.37 2.50
C LEU A 45 -20.18 -5.84 2.31
N GLU A 46 -21.07 -6.68 1.78
CA GLU A 46 -20.76 -8.10 1.52
C GLU A 46 -19.69 -8.25 0.44
N THR A 47 -19.68 -7.37 -0.56
CA THR A 47 -18.66 -7.37 -1.63
C THR A 47 -17.29 -7.03 -1.04
N LEU A 48 -17.21 -6.05 -0.15
CA LEU A 48 -15.95 -5.69 0.51
C LEU A 48 -15.45 -6.80 1.45
N VAL A 49 -16.34 -7.47 2.18
CA VAL A 49 -15.99 -8.64 3.00
C VAL A 49 -15.43 -9.76 2.13
N ALA A 50 -16.04 -10.03 0.97
CA ALA A 50 -15.53 -11.01 0.02
C ALA A 50 -14.15 -10.60 -0.54
N ASP A 51 -13.95 -9.32 -0.82
CA ASP A 51 -12.66 -8.76 -1.25
C ASP A 51 -11.60 -8.91 -0.15
N LEU A 52 -11.92 -8.65 1.12
CA LEU A 52 -11.00 -8.84 2.26
C LEU A 52 -10.54 -10.29 2.38
N ARG A 53 -11.48 -11.26 2.37
CA ARG A 53 -11.16 -12.70 2.37
C ARG A 53 -10.26 -13.09 1.22
N ARG A 54 -10.60 -12.61 0.02
CA ARG A 54 -9.83 -12.88 -1.19
C ARG A 54 -8.41 -12.31 -1.09
N LEU A 55 -8.26 -11.08 -0.59
CA LEU A 55 -6.97 -10.43 -0.42
C LEU A 55 -6.10 -11.15 0.61
N GLU A 56 -6.67 -11.62 1.73
CA GLU A 56 -5.93 -12.40 2.72
C GLU A 56 -5.44 -13.73 2.15
N ASP A 57 -6.29 -14.44 1.42
CA ASP A 57 -5.91 -15.67 0.72
C ASP A 57 -4.81 -15.42 -0.31
N GLU A 58 -4.91 -14.33 -1.09
CA GLU A 58 -3.90 -13.96 -2.07
C GLU A 58 -2.57 -13.55 -1.41
N PHE A 59 -2.64 -12.89 -0.25
CA PHE A 59 -1.48 -12.55 0.56
C PHE A 59 -0.78 -13.82 1.02
N ARG A 60 -1.51 -14.75 1.65
CA ARG A 60 -0.98 -16.04 2.14
C ARG A 60 -0.38 -16.87 1.00
N ARG A 61 -1.05 -16.94 -0.14
CA ARG A 61 -0.54 -17.62 -1.35
C ARG A 61 0.74 -16.97 -1.87
N THR A 62 0.80 -15.65 -1.90
CA THR A 62 1.99 -14.91 -2.36
C THR A 62 3.15 -15.02 -1.37
N GLU A 63 2.88 -15.16 -0.08
CA GLU A 63 3.90 -15.43 0.92
C GLU A 63 4.53 -16.82 0.78
N GLN A 64 3.76 -17.81 0.35
CA GLN A 64 4.26 -19.17 0.18
C GLN A 64 4.91 -19.39 -1.20
N ALA A 65 4.56 -18.57 -2.19
CA ALA A 65 5.05 -18.71 -3.54
C ALA A 65 6.44 -18.07 -3.73
N GLU A 66 7.35 -18.78 -4.40
CA GLU A 66 8.61 -18.22 -4.90
C GLU A 66 8.39 -17.57 -6.26
N VAL A 67 7.89 -16.33 -6.23
CA VAL A 67 7.66 -15.52 -7.45
C VAL A 67 8.63 -14.34 -7.53
N PRO A 68 9.03 -13.94 -8.75
CA PRO A 68 9.83 -12.72 -8.91
C PRO A 68 9.06 -11.51 -8.36
N TYR A 69 9.79 -10.57 -7.76
CA TYR A 69 9.24 -9.36 -7.15
C TYR A 69 8.18 -9.60 -6.06
N ARG A 70 8.26 -10.73 -5.34
CA ARG A 70 7.36 -11.07 -4.22
C ARG A 70 7.15 -9.91 -3.24
N GLY A 71 8.22 -9.21 -2.84
CA GLY A 71 8.11 -8.08 -1.92
C GLY A 71 7.25 -6.92 -2.46
N ALA A 72 7.32 -6.64 -3.75
CA ALA A 72 6.49 -5.61 -4.39
C ALA A 72 5.01 -6.05 -4.45
N ARG A 73 4.76 -7.33 -4.75
CA ARG A 73 3.40 -7.92 -4.74
C ARG A 73 2.77 -7.88 -3.35
N LEU A 74 3.50 -8.32 -2.31
CA LEU A 74 3.02 -8.27 -0.93
C LEU A 74 2.74 -6.83 -0.48
N LYS A 75 3.57 -5.87 -0.89
CA LYS A 75 3.33 -4.45 -0.61
C LYS A 75 2.06 -3.94 -1.30
N ALA A 76 1.83 -4.30 -2.55
CA ALA A 76 0.62 -3.92 -3.29
C ALA A 76 -0.64 -4.52 -2.65
N LEU A 77 -0.61 -5.81 -2.28
CA LEU A 77 -1.71 -6.47 -1.58
C LEU A 77 -1.99 -5.83 -0.22
N SER A 78 -0.94 -5.51 0.54
CA SER A 78 -1.05 -4.81 1.83
C SER A 78 -1.72 -3.44 1.70
N LEU A 79 -1.39 -2.68 0.64
CA LEU A 79 -2.03 -1.39 0.36
C LEU A 79 -3.51 -1.54 -0.06
N ALA A 80 -3.83 -2.54 -0.89
CA ALA A 80 -5.20 -2.82 -1.29
C ALA A 80 -6.05 -3.26 -0.09
N TYR A 81 -5.48 -4.04 0.82
CA TYR A 81 -6.12 -4.45 2.07
C TYR A 81 -6.44 -3.25 2.96
N ASP A 82 -5.48 -2.36 3.22
CA ASP A 82 -5.71 -1.14 4.01
C ASP A 82 -6.79 -0.23 3.37
N ASP A 83 -6.82 -0.11 2.04
CA ASP A 83 -7.83 0.70 1.32
C ASP A 83 -9.23 0.09 1.43
N THR A 84 -9.33 -1.25 1.38
CA THR A 84 -10.58 -1.98 1.55
C THR A 84 -11.12 -1.81 2.97
N LEU A 85 -10.25 -1.96 3.99
CA LEU A 85 -10.60 -1.70 5.39
C LEU A 85 -11.08 -0.26 5.61
N ARG A 86 -10.40 0.73 5.02
CA ARG A 86 -10.82 2.15 5.08
C ARG A 86 -12.20 2.33 4.48
N THR A 87 -12.49 1.66 3.37
CA THR A 87 -13.80 1.70 2.71
C THR A 87 -14.89 1.08 3.58
N CYS A 88 -14.60 -0.04 4.26
CA CYS A 88 -15.51 -0.64 5.26
C CYS A 88 -15.81 0.33 6.41
N CYS A 89 -14.78 1.02 6.95
CA CYS A 89 -14.99 2.04 7.98
C CYS A 89 -15.91 3.17 7.50
N ARG A 90 -15.74 3.64 6.25
CA ARG A 90 -16.62 4.67 5.66
C ARG A 90 -18.07 4.20 5.50
N LEU A 91 -18.29 2.95 5.09
CA LEU A 91 -19.65 2.41 4.94
C LEU A 91 -20.36 2.19 6.27
N LEU A 92 -19.61 1.84 7.31
CA LEU A 92 -20.14 1.63 8.67
C LEU A 92 -20.18 2.91 9.52
N ASP A 93 -19.88 4.07 8.91
CA ASP A 93 -19.81 5.38 9.58
C ASP A 93 -18.91 5.37 10.84
N LEU A 94 -17.83 4.58 10.80
CA LEU A 94 -16.80 4.54 11.84
C LEU A 94 -15.81 5.69 11.65
N PRO A 95 -15.16 6.17 12.72
CA PRO A 95 -14.14 7.21 12.61
C PRO A 95 -13.06 6.80 11.61
N GLU A 96 -12.93 7.59 10.53
CA GLU A 96 -12.04 7.24 9.43
C GLU A 96 -10.58 7.38 9.90
N PRO A 97 -9.78 6.30 9.87
CA PRO A 97 -8.38 6.36 10.25
C PRO A 97 -7.56 7.23 9.28
N ASP A 98 -6.36 7.61 9.73
CA ASP A 98 -5.38 8.32 8.89
C ASP A 98 -5.11 7.59 7.56
N ARG A 99 -4.55 8.29 6.58
CA ARG A 99 -4.31 7.67 5.26
C ARG A 99 -3.30 6.52 5.35
N PRO A 100 -3.58 5.36 4.71
CA PRO A 100 -2.63 4.24 4.67
C PRO A 100 -1.36 4.60 3.88
N PRO A 101 -0.24 3.85 4.05
CA PRO A 101 -0.15 2.54 4.72
C PRO A 101 -0.18 2.61 6.24
N TRP A 102 -0.83 1.63 6.88
CA TRP A 102 -0.89 1.54 8.33
C TRP A 102 0.17 0.62 8.92
N THR A 103 0.47 0.82 10.20
CA THR A 103 1.28 -0.14 10.96
C THR A 103 0.45 -1.41 11.23
N PRO A 104 1.09 -2.58 11.44
CA PRO A 104 0.36 -3.81 11.76
C PRO A 104 -0.54 -3.67 13.00
N VAL A 105 -0.12 -2.89 14.00
CA VAL A 105 -0.91 -2.63 15.21
C VAL A 105 -2.15 -1.80 14.89
N THR A 106 -1.99 -0.72 14.13
CA THR A 106 -3.11 0.12 13.70
C THR A 106 -4.11 -0.67 12.86
N ARG A 107 -3.62 -1.52 11.96
CA ARG A 107 -4.47 -2.41 11.16
C ARG A 107 -5.29 -3.34 12.04
N LEU A 108 -4.66 -4.04 12.99
CA LEU A 108 -5.36 -4.94 13.92
C LEU A 108 -6.43 -4.21 14.75
N GLN A 109 -6.15 -2.97 15.17
CA GLN A 109 -7.15 -2.16 15.88
C GLN A 109 -8.36 -1.83 15.00
N ILE A 110 -8.13 -1.49 13.74
CA ILE A 110 -9.21 -1.21 12.77
C ILE A 110 -10.04 -2.47 12.52
N GLU A 111 -9.39 -3.63 12.33
CA GLU A 111 -10.06 -4.92 12.19
C GLU A 111 -10.93 -5.24 13.40
N ALA A 112 -10.42 -5.00 14.61
CA ALA A 112 -11.18 -5.20 15.84
C ALA A 112 -12.40 -4.25 15.94
N GLU A 113 -12.27 -2.98 15.56
CA GLU A 113 -13.39 -2.04 15.54
C GLU A 113 -14.45 -2.42 14.48
N LEU A 114 -14.02 -2.90 13.30
CA LEU A 114 -14.91 -3.43 12.28
C LEU A 114 -15.65 -4.69 12.76
N ALA A 115 -14.95 -5.60 13.43
CA ALA A 115 -15.55 -6.79 14.04
C ALA A 115 -16.58 -6.42 15.12
N ARG A 116 -16.28 -5.40 15.95
CA ARG A 116 -17.23 -4.86 16.93
C ARG A 116 -18.46 -4.22 16.28
N ALA A 117 -18.32 -3.65 15.09
CA ALA A 117 -19.42 -3.12 14.30
C ALA A 117 -20.22 -4.21 13.56
N GLY A 118 -19.86 -5.49 13.74
CA GLY A 118 -20.57 -6.65 13.20
C GLY A 118 -20.02 -7.18 11.88
N LEU A 119 -18.83 -6.75 11.46
CA LEU A 119 -18.18 -7.18 10.23
C LEU A 119 -17.11 -8.24 10.52
N ASP A 120 -17.39 -9.49 10.19
CA ASP A 120 -16.51 -10.65 10.44
C ASP A 120 -16.19 -11.38 9.12
N TRP A 121 -14.93 -11.79 8.91
CA TRP A 121 -14.47 -12.36 7.65
C TRP A 121 -13.46 -13.49 7.78
#